data_AF-A0A293LY54-F1
#
_entry.id   AF-A0A293LY54-F1
#
_cell.length_a   1.000
_cell.length_b   1.000
_cell.length_c   1.000
_cell.angle_alpha   90.00
_cell.angle_beta   90.00
_cell.angle_gamma   90.00
#
_symmetry.space_group_name_H-M   'P 1'
#
loop_
_entity.id
_entity.type
_entity.pdbx_description
1 polymer ?
#
loop_
_entity_poly.entity_id
_entity_poly.type
_entity_poly.pdbx_seq_one_letter_code
_entity_poly.pdbx_strand_id
1 'polypeptide(L)'
;MCVHCGKLRKHLLQRLRREKTKKQAQWARTKTLRKLRKKSIQATAARVSLEREIEQLRHKLRSQPSDIDKIISQLPPTQQLAFRTVIDKLRCKSPKGMRYRKEWLMNCLLLRIASPKAYNLMVSMNMLPLATKSRLSQIIKGVPCKFGFNEVSLEAIRANFK
;
A
#
# COMPACT_ATOMS: atom_id res chain seq x y z
N MET A 1 -37.26 25.23 -59.44
CA MET A 1 -37.45 24.16 -58.42
C MET A 1 -38.33 24.72 -57.31
N CYS A 2 -39.48 24.13 -56.99
CA CYS A 2 -40.42 24.66 -55.98
C CYS A 2 -39.79 24.65 -54.56
N VAL A 3 -40.08 25.69 -53.77
CA VAL A 3 -39.61 25.84 -52.37
C VAL A 3 -40.01 24.65 -51.50
N HIS A 4 -41.21 24.10 -51.73
CA HIS A 4 -41.71 22.93 -51.02
C HIS A 4 -40.90 21.67 -51.33
N CYS A 5 -40.55 21.44 -52.59
CA CYS A 5 -39.69 20.34 -53.03
C CYS A 5 -38.27 20.47 -52.47
N GLY A 6 -37.75 21.69 -52.36
CA GLY A 6 -36.46 21.97 -51.72
C GLY A 6 -36.44 21.65 -50.22
N LYS A 7 -37.50 22.01 -49.48
CA LYS A 7 -37.66 21.67 -48.06
C LYS A 7 -37.78 20.15 -47.86
N LEU A 8 -38.60 19.48 -48.67
CA LEU A 8 -38.77 18.02 -48.60
C LEU A 8 -37.45 17.29 -48.88
N ARG A 9 -36.69 17.70 -49.90
CA ARG A 9 -35.37 17.14 -50.21
C ARG A 9 -34.38 17.31 -49.06
N LYS A 10 -34.34 18.49 -48.42
CA LYS A 10 -33.50 18.73 -47.23
C LYS A 10 -33.89 17.79 -46.08
N HIS A 11 -35.18 17.60 -45.84
CA HIS A 11 -35.69 16.71 -44.79
C HIS A 11 -35.30 15.23 -45.03
N LEU A 12 -35.45 14.75 -46.27
CA LEU A 12 -35.07 13.39 -46.67
C LEU A 12 -33.54 13.18 -46.54
N LEU A 13 -32.72 14.12 -46.99
CA LEU A 13 -31.27 14.08 -46.83
C LEU A 13 -30.85 14.09 -45.35
N GLN A 14 -31.52 14.88 -44.51
CA GLN A 14 -31.24 14.93 -43.08
C GLN A 14 -31.61 13.60 -42.39
N ARG A 15 -32.71 12.96 -42.81
CA ARG A 15 -33.11 11.62 -42.32
C ARG A 15 -32.07 10.56 -42.68
N LEU A 16 -31.61 10.53 -43.92
CA LEU A 16 -30.55 9.61 -44.38
C LEU A 16 -29.23 9.82 -43.62
N ARG A 17 -28.83 11.08 -43.36
CA ARG A 17 -27.66 11.39 -42.54
C ARG A 17 -27.81 10.87 -41.11
N ARG A 18 -28.97 11.08 -40.48
CA ARG A 18 -29.27 10.58 -39.12
C ARG A 18 -29.22 9.05 -39.04
N GLU A 19 -29.68 8.34 -40.06
CA GLU A 19 -29.57 6.87 -40.10
C GLU A 19 -28.13 6.39 -40.23
N LYS A 20 -27.31 7.06 -41.06
CA LYS A 20 -25.87 6.75 -41.16
C LYS A 20 -25.14 6.98 -39.83
N THR A 21 -25.38 8.11 -39.16
CA THR A 21 -24.74 8.39 -37.87
C THR A 21 -25.19 7.43 -36.78
N LYS A 22 -26.47 7.04 -36.75
CA LYS A 22 -26.96 5.98 -35.85
C LYS A 22 -26.24 4.65 -36.08
N LYS A 23 -26.11 4.19 -37.34
CA LYS A 23 -25.38 2.95 -37.67
C LYS A 23 -23.90 3.02 -37.29
N GLN A 24 -23.23 4.15 -37.54
CA GLN A 24 -21.83 4.36 -37.14
C GLN A 24 -21.66 4.35 -35.61
N ALA A 25 -22.54 5.03 -34.87
CA ALA A 25 -22.53 5.04 -33.41
C ALA A 25 -22.77 3.63 -32.84
N GLN A 26 -23.69 2.87 -33.43
CA GLN A 26 -23.96 1.48 -33.05
C GLN A 26 -22.75 0.57 -33.30
N TRP A 27 -22.08 0.69 -34.45
CA TRP A 27 -20.85 -0.04 -34.74
C TRP A 27 -19.73 0.31 -33.75
N ALA A 28 -19.53 1.61 -33.48
CA ALA A 28 -18.53 2.07 -32.51
C ALA A 28 -18.82 1.52 -31.11
N ARG A 29 -20.08 1.53 -30.65
CA ARG A 29 -20.50 0.96 -29.36
C ARG A 29 -20.22 -0.54 -29.29
N THR A 30 -20.52 -1.28 -30.36
CA THR A 30 -20.29 -2.72 -30.44
C THR A 30 -18.79 -3.06 -30.42
N LYS A 31 -17.97 -2.28 -31.14
CA LYS A 31 -16.50 -2.39 -31.13
C LYS A 31 -15.92 -2.13 -29.73
N THR A 32 -16.41 -1.10 -29.04
CA THR A 32 -16.01 -0.80 -27.65
C THR A 32 -16.39 -1.92 -26.70
N LEU A 33 -17.62 -2.44 -26.77
CA LEU A 33 -18.07 -3.59 -25.97
C LEU A 33 -17.20 -4.82 -26.19
N ARG A 34 -16.83 -5.13 -27.44
CA ARG A 34 -15.92 -6.26 -27.74
C ARG A 34 -14.54 -6.07 -27.09
N LYS A 35 -13.99 -4.84 -27.12
CA LYS A 35 -12.72 -4.52 -26.47
C LYS A 35 -12.81 -4.68 -24.95
N LEU A 36 -13.89 -4.21 -24.33
CA LEU A 36 -14.12 -4.36 -22.88
C LEU A 36 -14.30 -5.83 -22.47
N ARG A 37 -15.07 -6.62 -23.24
CA ARG A 37 -15.19 -8.07 -23.02
C ARG A 37 -13.85 -8.77 -23.07
N LYS A 38 -13.01 -8.49 -24.07
CA LYS A 38 -11.66 -9.07 -24.16
C LYS A 38 -10.81 -8.71 -22.93
N LYS A 39 -10.83 -7.45 -22.48
CA LYS A 39 -10.12 -7.03 -21.26
C LYS A 39 -10.64 -7.74 -20.01
N SER A 40 -11.95 -7.92 -19.88
CA SER A 40 -12.56 -8.64 -18.75
C SER A 40 -12.16 -10.12 -18.74
N ILE A 41 -12.14 -10.80 -19.89
CA ILE A 41 -11.67 -12.19 -19.99
C ILE A 41 -10.18 -12.29 -19.61
N GLN A 42 -9.34 -11.35 -20.07
CA GLN A 42 -7.92 -11.34 -19.70
C GLN A 42 -7.73 -11.10 -18.19
N ALA A 43 -8.48 -10.16 -17.61
CA ALA A 43 -8.42 -9.86 -16.19
C ALA A 43 -8.89 -11.05 -15.33
N THR A 44 -9.94 -11.75 -15.75
CA THR A 44 -10.43 -12.95 -15.05
C THR A 44 -9.44 -14.11 -15.15
N ALA A 45 -8.85 -14.36 -16.33
CA ALA A 45 -7.80 -15.36 -16.49
C ALA A 45 -6.57 -15.06 -15.62
N ALA A 46 -6.13 -13.80 -15.58
CA ALA A 46 -5.04 -13.37 -14.71
C ALA A 46 -5.38 -13.51 -13.22
N ARG A 47 -6.63 -13.24 -12.83
CA ARG A 47 -7.09 -13.45 -11.45
C ARG A 47 -7.02 -14.93 -11.06
N VAL A 48 -7.50 -15.81 -11.92
CA VAL A 48 -7.46 -17.26 -11.68
C VAL A 48 -6.03 -17.78 -11.58
N SER A 49 -5.10 -17.30 -12.41
CA SER A 49 -3.69 -17.71 -12.29
C SER A 49 -3.07 -17.25 -10.97
N LEU A 50 -3.35 -16.01 -10.54
CA LEU A 50 -2.88 -15.48 -9.26
C LEU A 50 -3.49 -16.23 -8.06
N GLU A 51 -4.78 -16.57 -8.13
CA GLU A 51 -5.45 -17.37 -7.10
C GLU A 51 -4.81 -18.76 -6.96
N ARG A 52 -4.44 -19.41 -8.08
CA ARG A 52 -3.70 -20.69 -8.06
C ARG A 52 -2.32 -20.55 -7.44
N GLU A 53 -1.59 -19.49 -7.78
CA GLU A 53 -0.25 -19.24 -7.23
C GLU A 53 -0.32 -19.04 -5.70
N ILE A 54 -1.31 -18.29 -5.22
CA ILE A 54 -1.56 -18.12 -3.78
C ILE A 54 -1.81 -19.46 -3.11
N GLU A 55 -2.62 -20.33 -3.72
CA GLU A 55 -2.92 -21.65 -3.14
C GLU A 55 -1.70 -22.56 -3.11
N GLN A 56 -0.87 -22.55 -4.16
CA GLN A 56 0.41 -23.26 -4.18
C GLN A 56 1.35 -22.77 -3.07
N LEU A 57 1.44 -21.46 -2.86
CA LEU A 57 2.25 -20.87 -1.79
C LEU A 57 1.72 -21.25 -0.40
N ARG A 58 0.39 -21.27 -0.21
CA ARG A 58 -0.24 -21.73 1.04
C ARG A 58 0.03 -23.19 1.32
N HIS A 59 -0.04 -24.04 0.29
CA HIS A 59 0.28 -25.46 0.42
C HIS A 59 1.76 -25.66 0.83
N LYS A 60 2.69 -24.98 0.15
CA LYS A 60 4.12 -25.00 0.50
C LYS A 60 4.38 -24.55 1.94
N LEU A 61 3.65 -23.53 2.40
CA LEU A 61 3.75 -23.02 3.76
C LEU A 61 3.23 -24.03 4.79
N ARG A 62 2.13 -24.74 4.51
CA ARG A 62 1.60 -25.81 5.38
C ARG A 62 2.55 -27.00 5.52
N SER A 63 3.30 -27.32 4.47
CA SER A 63 4.29 -28.41 4.49
C SER A 63 5.58 -28.07 5.24
N GLN A 64 5.80 -26.81 5.61
CA GLN A 64 6.96 -26.42 6.42
C GLN A 64 6.61 -26.40 7.91
N PRO A 65 7.29 -27.20 8.75
CA PRO A 65 7.16 -27.09 10.21
C PRO A 65 7.78 -25.76 10.62
N SER A 66 6.93 -24.80 11.01
CA SER A 66 7.35 -23.43 11.25
C SER A 66 7.19 -23.06 12.72
N ASP A 67 8.12 -23.55 13.53
CA ASP A 67 8.33 -23.02 14.88
C ASP A 67 9.15 -21.72 14.79
N ILE A 68 8.63 -20.74 14.04
CA ILE A 68 9.26 -19.43 13.80
C ILE A 68 9.58 -18.76 15.13
N ASP A 69 8.71 -18.93 16.13
CA ASP A 69 8.90 -18.36 17.45
C ASP A 69 10.09 -18.98 18.18
N LYS A 70 10.38 -20.28 18.01
CA LYS A 70 11.59 -20.91 18.55
C LYS A 70 12.85 -20.36 17.88
N ILE A 71 12.84 -20.19 16.56
CA ILE A 71 13.98 -19.61 15.83
C ILE A 71 14.22 -18.17 16.28
N ILE A 72 13.16 -17.37 16.39
CA ILE A 72 13.28 -15.98 16.88
C ILE A 72 13.81 -15.96 18.30
N SER A 73 13.41 -16.90 19.16
CA SER A 73 13.87 -16.92 20.56
C SER A 73 15.38 -17.12 20.73
N GLN A 74 16.07 -17.68 19.72
CA GLN A 74 17.53 -17.87 19.72
C GLN A 74 18.31 -16.58 19.40
N LEU A 75 17.65 -15.55 18.86
CA LEU A 75 18.31 -14.32 18.45
C LEU A 75 18.49 -13.34 19.62
N PRO A 76 19.45 -12.39 19.53
CA PRO A 76 19.56 -11.30 20.49
C PRO A 76 18.27 -10.47 20.59
N PRO A 77 17.90 -9.92 21.77
CA PRO A 77 16.63 -9.23 22.00
C PRO A 77 16.29 -8.15 20.97
N THR A 78 17.28 -7.37 20.54
CA THR A 78 17.13 -6.32 19.51
C THR A 78 16.74 -6.90 18.15
N GLN A 79 17.35 -8.03 17.77
CA GLN A 79 17.02 -8.73 16.54
C GLN A 79 15.63 -9.38 16.64
N GLN A 80 15.29 -9.99 17.78
CA GLN A 80 13.95 -10.54 18.02
C GLN A 80 12.87 -9.48 17.80
N LEU A 81 13.08 -8.28 18.35
CA LEU A 81 12.16 -7.17 18.20
C LEU A 81 12.03 -6.73 16.73
N ALA A 82 13.14 -6.68 15.99
CA ALA A 82 13.12 -6.36 14.56
C ALA A 82 12.31 -7.38 13.75
N PHE A 83 12.59 -8.67 13.92
CA PHE A 83 11.88 -9.74 13.21
C PHE A 83 10.40 -9.80 13.57
N ARG A 84 10.05 -9.68 14.86
CA ARG A 84 8.64 -9.60 15.28
C ARG A 84 7.93 -8.41 14.63
N THR A 85 8.61 -7.26 14.53
CA THR A 85 8.05 -6.07 13.87
C THR A 85 7.89 -6.27 12.36
N VAL A 86 8.80 -6.99 11.71
CA VAL A 86 8.66 -7.38 10.29
C VAL A 86 7.45 -8.29 10.11
N ILE A 87 7.30 -9.30 10.97
CA ILE A 87 6.14 -10.21 10.93
C ILE A 87 4.83 -9.44 11.15
N ASP A 88 4.80 -8.55 12.13
CA ASP A 88 3.64 -7.69 12.40
C ASP A 88 3.32 -6.79 11.19
N LYS A 89 4.34 -6.26 10.50
CA LYS A 89 4.17 -5.50 9.25
C LYS A 89 3.57 -6.36 8.13
N LEU A 90 4.07 -7.58 7.95
CA LEU A 90 3.60 -8.52 6.93
C LEU A 90 2.15 -8.96 7.18
N ARG A 91 1.73 -9.04 8.44
CA ARG A 91 0.34 -9.34 8.83
C ARG A 91 -0.62 -8.17 8.58
N CYS A 92 -0.12 -6.95 8.44
CA CYS A 92 -0.96 -5.78 8.23
C CYS A 92 -1.51 -5.72 6.80
N LYS A 93 -2.84 -5.64 6.66
CA LYS A 93 -3.53 -5.45 5.36
C LYS A 93 -3.18 -4.12 4.68
N SER A 94 -2.80 -3.10 5.46
CA SER A 94 -2.48 -1.77 4.97
C SER A 94 -1.23 -1.22 5.66
N PRO A 95 -0.31 -0.57 4.91
CA PRO A 95 0.92 -0.03 5.48
C PRO A 95 0.68 1.15 6.44
N LYS A 96 -0.47 1.84 6.35
CA LYS A 96 -0.79 3.05 7.12
C LYS A 96 -1.34 2.79 8.53
N GLY A 97 -1.78 1.57 8.82
CA GLY A 97 -2.44 1.22 10.09
C GLY A 97 -1.56 0.51 11.12
N MET A 98 -0.28 0.31 10.81
CA MET A 98 0.60 -0.47 11.67
C MET A 98 0.92 0.28 12.97
N ARG A 99 0.67 -0.37 14.11
CA ARG A 99 1.09 0.10 15.43
C ARG A 99 2.45 -0.50 15.76
N TYR A 100 3.44 0.38 15.94
CA TYR A 100 4.77 -0.03 16.38
C TYR A 100 4.82 -0.17 17.90
N ARG A 101 5.59 -1.16 18.38
CA ARG A 101 5.92 -1.29 19.79
C ARG A 101 6.80 -0.12 20.24
N LYS A 102 6.69 0.26 21.52
CA LYS A 102 7.41 1.42 22.08
C LYS A 102 8.94 1.27 21.95
N GLU A 103 9.43 0.06 22.18
CA GLU A 103 10.86 -0.29 22.11
C GLU A 103 11.38 -0.11 20.67
N TRP A 104 10.57 -0.49 19.68
CA TRP A 104 10.96 -0.36 18.28
C TRP A 104 10.98 1.10 17.82
N LEU A 105 10.02 1.90 18.30
CA LEU A 105 9.99 3.35 18.03
C LEU A 105 11.22 4.05 18.61
N MET A 106 11.68 3.65 19.80
CA MET A 106 12.92 4.15 20.37
C MET A 106 14.13 3.75 19.54
N ASN A 107 14.23 2.51 19.08
CA ASN A 107 15.31 2.08 18.16
C ASN A 107 15.30 2.87 16.85
N CYS A 108 14.12 3.13 16.27
CA CYS A 108 13.98 3.97 15.08
C CYS A 108 14.47 5.41 15.35
N LEU A 109 14.16 5.96 16.52
CA LEU A 109 14.59 7.30 16.92
C LEU A 109 16.11 7.37 17.11
N LEU A 110 16.70 6.41 17.82
CA LEU A 110 18.15 6.31 18.03
C LEU A 110 18.89 6.19 16.70
N LEU A 111 18.40 5.33 15.79
CA LEU A 111 18.98 5.18 14.46
C LEU A 111 18.92 6.49 13.65
N ARG A 112 17.81 7.22 13.75
CA ARG A 112 17.65 8.53 13.11
C ARG A 112 18.60 9.57 13.69
N ILE A 113 18.82 9.57 15.01
CA ILE A 113 19.76 10.47 15.68
C ILE A 113 21.19 10.15 15.23
N ALA A 114 21.56 8.87 15.21
CA ALA A 114 22.89 8.42 14.81
C ALA A 114 23.20 8.72 13.33
N SER A 115 22.25 8.46 12.42
CA SER A 115 22.41 8.78 11.00
C SER A 115 21.06 9.05 10.31
N PRO A 116 20.69 10.33 10.15
CA PRO A 116 19.48 10.70 9.41
C PRO A 116 19.51 10.25 7.95
N LYS A 117 20.70 10.27 7.31
CA LYS A 117 20.88 9.84 5.91
C LYS A 117 20.62 8.34 5.76
N ALA A 118 21.24 7.51 6.60
CA ALA A 118 21.04 6.06 6.58
C ALA A 118 19.58 5.69 6.88
N TYR A 119 18.96 6.35 7.86
CA TYR A 119 17.55 6.16 8.18
C TYR A 119 16.64 6.39 6.96
N ASN A 120 16.87 7.48 6.24
CA ASN A 120 16.05 7.82 5.06
C ASN A 120 16.22 6.82 3.93
N LEU A 121 17.46 6.36 3.71
CA LEU A 121 17.78 5.36 2.70
C LEU A 121 17.05 4.04 3.00
N MET A 122 17.17 3.54 4.23
CA MET A 122 16.50 2.29 4.65
C MET A 122 14.98 2.38 4.57
N VAL A 123 14.39 3.54 4.90
CA VAL A 123 12.95 3.80 4.72
C VAL A 123 12.59 3.77 3.23
N SER A 124 13.35 4.45 2.36
CA SER A 124 13.05 4.48 0.92
C SER A 124 13.18 3.13 0.25
N MET A 125 14.13 2.31 0.71
CA MET A 125 14.38 0.96 0.19
C MET A 125 13.43 -0.08 0.82
N ASN A 126 12.57 0.30 1.77
CA ASN A 126 11.71 -0.61 2.54
C ASN A 126 12.48 -1.81 3.15
N MET A 127 13.75 -1.62 3.55
CA MET A 127 14.58 -2.70 4.10
C MET A 127 14.08 -3.18 5.46
N LEU A 128 13.56 -2.26 6.26
CA LEU A 128 13.02 -2.52 7.59
C LEU A 128 11.67 -1.80 7.78
N PRO A 129 10.79 -2.31 8.64
CA PRO A 129 9.53 -1.67 8.99
C PRO A 129 9.80 -0.47 9.91
N LEU A 130 10.37 0.60 9.35
CA LEU A 130 10.72 1.81 10.07
C LEU A 130 9.52 2.77 10.15
N ALA A 131 9.42 3.49 11.27
CA ALA A 131 8.40 4.52 11.42
C ALA A 131 8.64 5.69 10.45
N THR A 132 7.57 6.34 10.00
CA THR A 132 7.71 7.53 9.17
C THR A 132 8.30 8.69 9.99
N LYS A 133 8.99 9.60 9.31
CA LYS A 133 9.57 10.81 9.94
C LYS A 133 8.51 11.59 10.72
N SER A 134 7.34 11.77 10.11
CA SER A 134 6.19 12.45 10.72
C SER A 134 5.76 11.78 12.03
N ARG A 135 5.71 10.44 12.06
CA ARG A 135 5.36 9.70 13.27
C ARG A 135 6.39 9.89 14.38
N LEU A 136 7.68 9.82 14.05
CA LEU A 136 8.74 10.08 15.03
C LEU A 136 8.68 11.51 15.57
N SER A 137 8.50 12.51 14.71
CA SER A 137 8.33 13.90 15.13
C SER A 137 7.11 14.10 16.01
N GLN A 138 5.99 13.43 15.72
CA GLN A 138 4.79 13.48 16.56
C GLN A 138 5.06 12.92 17.97
N ILE A 139 5.80 11.81 18.06
CA ILE A 139 6.17 11.22 19.35
C ILE A 139 7.05 12.17 20.15
N ILE A 140 8.08 12.75 19.54
CA ILE A 140 8.98 13.72 20.20
C ILE A 140 8.20 14.94 20.69
N LYS A 141 7.27 15.48 19.87
CA LYS A 141 6.42 16.61 20.25
C LYS A 141 5.52 16.31 21.46
N GLY A 142 5.17 15.06 21.68
CA GLY A 142 4.36 14.64 22.82
C GLY A 142 5.15 14.55 24.13
N VAL A 143 6.48 14.61 24.08
CA VAL A 143 7.32 14.60 25.29
C VAL A 143 7.37 16.03 25.85
N PRO A 144 6.90 16.25 27.10
CA PRO A 144 6.94 17.58 27.69
C PRO A 144 8.39 18.00 27.95
N CYS A 145 8.89 18.94 27.15
CA CYS A 145 10.15 19.60 27.40
C CYS A 145 9.88 20.94 28.08
N LYS A 146 9.99 20.97 29.41
CA LYS A 146 10.02 22.23 30.17
C LYS A 146 11.46 22.74 30.25
N PHE A 147 11.63 24.05 30.40
CA PHE A 147 12.93 24.63 30.76
C PHE A 147 13.35 24.12 32.14
N GLY A 148 14.63 23.78 32.30
CA GLY A 148 15.17 23.16 33.51
C GLY A 148 15.39 21.66 33.35
N PHE A 149 15.63 20.97 34.47
CA PHE A 149 15.84 19.53 34.46
C PHE A 149 14.52 18.78 34.26
N ASN A 150 14.54 17.77 33.39
CA ASN A 150 13.41 16.86 33.25
C ASN A 150 13.48 15.82 34.37
N GLU A 151 12.63 15.99 35.39
CA GLU A 151 12.54 15.09 36.55
C GLU A 151 12.33 13.64 36.12
N VAL A 152 11.48 13.38 35.12
CA VAL A 152 11.22 12.04 34.59
C VAL A 152 12.49 11.42 34.02
N SER A 153 13.29 12.20 33.30
CA SER A 153 14.57 11.73 32.77
C SER A 153 15.57 11.46 33.88
N LEU A 154 15.65 12.34 34.89
CA LEU A 154 16.56 12.17 36.03
C LEU A 154 16.20 10.96 36.90
N GLU A 155 14.92 10.72 37.13
CA GLU A 155 14.43 9.53 37.84
C GLU A 155 14.76 8.25 37.07
N ALA A 156 14.52 8.24 35.75
CA ALA A 156 14.87 7.11 34.89
C ALA A 156 16.38 6.82 34.90
N ILE A 157 17.21 7.86 34.87
CA ILE A 157 18.66 7.73 35.01
C ILE A 157 19.00 7.12 36.37
N ARG A 158 18.48 7.69 37.47
CA ARG A 158 18.73 7.20 38.83
C ARG A 158 18.35 5.72 38.99
N ALA A 159 17.27 5.28 38.36
CA ALA A 159 16.85 3.88 38.40
C ALA A 159 17.80 2.90 37.69
N ASN A 160 18.61 3.36 36.71
CA ASN A 160 19.56 2.54 35.97
C ASN A 160 20.99 2.57 36.55
N PHE A 161 21.27 3.45 37.51
CA PHE A 161 22.59 3.58 38.17
C PHE A 161 22.61 2.95 39.59
N LYS A 162 21.54 2.26 39.99
CA LYS A 162 21.52 1.37 41.16
C LYS A 162 21.80 -0.06 40.73
#